data_AF-A0A1L7JMU4-F1
#
_entry.id   AF-A0A1L7JMU4-F1
#
_cell.length_a   1.000
_cell.length_b   1.000
_cell.length_c   1.000
_cell.angle_alpha   90.00
_cell.angle_beta   90.00
_cell.angle_gamma   90.00
#
_symmetry.space_group_name_H-M   'P 1'
#
loop_
_entity.id
_entity.type
_entity.pdbx_description
1 polymer ?
#
loop_
_entity_poly.entity_id
_entity_poly.type
_entity_poly.pdbx_seq_one_letter_code
_entity_poly.pdbx_strand_id
1 'polypeptide(L)'
;MVKVLKQRYVLNLKLKTQPFQENILDKRFEIGRKVYNAVLGQALKRYREMIKTKRWRENQNNISNIYKVEKDDKKRNKLCKLYFNIKNNMLKNLD
;
A
#
# COMPACT_ATOMS: atom_id res chain seq x y z
N MET A 1 -34.99 -11.60 17.93
CA MET A 1 -33.86 -12.14 18.75
C MET A 1 -32.66 -11.21 18.62
N VAL A 2 -32.23 -10.58 19.71
CA VAL A 2 -31.07 -9.69 19.74
C VAL A 2 -29.80 -10.55 19.68
N LYS A 3 -28.93 -10.32 18.68
CA LYS A 3 -27.61 -10.97 18.62
C LYS A 3 -26.75 -10.46 19.77
N VAL A 4 -26.52 -11.29 20.77
CA VAL A 4 -25.58 -11.00 21.85
C VAL A 4 -24.16 -11.03 21.29
N LEU A 5 -23.46 -9.90 21.36
CA LEU A 5 -22.06 -9.77 20.96
C LEU A 5 -21.19 -10.58 21.94
N LYS A 6 -20.70 -11.73 21.47
CA LYS A 6 -19.83 -12.60 22.27
C LYS A 6 -18.44 -11.97 22.36
N GLN A 7 -18.04 -11.57 23.57
CA GLN A 7 -16.77 -10.91 23.81
C GLN A 7 -15.61 -11.87 23.54
N ARG A 8 -14.62 -11.43 22.76
CA ARG A 8 -13.42 -12.19 22.42
C ARG A 8 -12.20 -11.40 22.91
N TYR A 9 -11.26 -12.08 23.55
CA TYR A 9 -10.01 -11.51 24.00
C TYR A 9 -8.86 -12.17 23.26
N VAL A 10 -7.84 -11.38 22.93
CA VAL A 10 -6.58 -11.88 22.36
C VAL A 10 -5.52 -11.81 23.45
N LEU A 11 -5.04 -12.97 23.88
CA LEU A 11 -3.95 -13.06 24.85
C LEU A 11 -2.61 -13.06 24.10
N ASN A 12 -1.81 -12.01 24.30
CA ASN A 12 -0.45 -11.94 23.79
C ASN A 12 0.53 -12.33 24.90
N LEU A 13 1.24 -13.44 24.70
CA LEU A 13 2.28 -13.91 25.62
C LEU A 13 3.67 -13.60 25.05
N LYS A 14 4.62 -13.24 25.93
CA LYS A 14 6.02 -13.05 25.53
C LYS A 14 6.65 -14.40 25.19
N LEU A 15 7.39 -14.44 24.09
CA LEU A 15 8.23 -15.58 23.77
C LEU A 15 9.43 -15.60 24.72
N LYS A 16 9.60 -16.70 25.47
CA LYS A 16 10.79 -16.93 26.29
C LYS A 16 11.78 -17.78 25.49
N THR A 17 12.95 -17.22 25.21
CA THR A 17 14.02 -17.85 24.42
C THR A 17 15.29 -18.03 25.24
N GLN A 18 16.08 -19.03 24.89
CA GLN A 18 17.47 -19.16 25.34
C GLN A 18 18.39 -18.37 24.39
N PRO A 19 19.61 -17.97 24.82
CA PRO A 19 20.51 -17.17 24.00
C PRO A 19 20.81 -17.75 22.61
N PHE A 20 20.93 -19.09 22.49
CA PHE A 20 21.15 -19.72 21.19
C PHE A 20 19.92 -19.63 20.26
N GLN A 21 18.71 -19.59 20.82
CA GLN A 21 17.46 -19.46 20.06
C GLN A 21 17.30 -18.03 19.54
N GLU A 22 17.69 -17.03 20.34
CA GLU A 22 17.73 -15.62 19.93
C GLU A 22 18.67 -15.44 18.73
N ASN A 23 19.89 -16.00 18.82
CA ASN A 23 20.83 -15.97 17.71
C ASN A 23 20.28 -16.59 16.41
N ILE A 24 19.45 -17.64 16.50
CA ILE A 24 18.80 -18.25 15.33
C ILE A 24 17.71 -17.32 14.79
N LEU A 25 16.89 -16.73 15.67
CA LEU A 25 15.83 -15.80 15.30
C LEU A 25 16.40 -14.57 14.62
N ASP A 26 17.42 -13.95 15.20
CA ASP A 26 18.05 -12.74 14.66
C ASP A 26 18.62 -12.98 13.26
N LYS A 27 19.30 -14.12 13.06
CA LYS A 27 19.78 -14.51 11.72
C LYS A 27 18.64 -14.62 10.71
N ARG A 28 17.53 -15.27 11.08
CA ARG A 28 16.37 -15.45 10.20
C ARG A 28 15.66 -14.13 9.91
N PHE A 29 15.47 -13.29 10.92
CA PHE A 29 14.86 -11.98 10.77
C PHE A 29 15.73 -11.06 9.93
N GLU A 30 17.04 -11.09 10.10
CA GLU A 30 17.96 -10.29 9.30
C GLU A 30 17.94 -10.69 7.82
N ILE A 31 17.88 -11.98 7.52
CA ILE A 31 17.68 -12.47 6.15
C ILE A 31 16.35 -11.96 5.60
N GLY A 32 15.25 -12.13 6.35
CA GLY A 32 13.93 -11.64 5.95
C GLY A 32 13.91 -10.14 5.68
N ARG A 33 14.54 -9.35 6.56
CA ARG A 33 14.68 -7.89 6.45
C ARG A 33 15.44 -7.50 5.18
N LYS A 34 16.55 -8.17 4.87
CA LYS A 34 17.33 -7.93 3.65
C LYS A 34 16.52 -8.23 2.39
N VAL A 35 15.84 -9.38 2.35
CA VAL A 35 14.99 -9.78 1.22
C VAL A 35 13.85 -8.77 1.03
N TYR A 36 13.15 -8.43 2.10
CA TYR A 36 12.07 -7.43 2.08
C TYR A 36 12.57 -6.08 1.55
N ASN A 37 13.67 -5.56 2.09
CA ASN A 37 14.21 -4.26 1.69
C ASN A 37 14.72 -4.26 0.25
N ALA A 38 15.29 -5.37 -0.24
CA ALA A 38 15.72 -5.48 -1.64
C ALA A 38 14.53 -5.39 -2.61
N VAL A 39 13.47 -6.16 -2.34
CA VAL A 39 12.24 -6.15 -3.16
C VAL A 39 11.55 -4.78 -3.09
N LEU A 40 11.39 -4.24 -1.88
CA LEU A 40 10.78 -2.93 -1.67
C LEU A 40 11.59 -1.83 -2.37
N GLY A 41 12.92 -1.86 -2.26
CA GLY A 41 13.79 -0.90 -2.92
C GLY A 41 13.61 -0.87 -4.43
N GLN A 42 13.51 -2.06 -5.06
CA GLN A 42 13.27 -2.17 -6.50
C GLN A 42 11.89 -1.64 -6.89
N ALA A 43 10.83 -2.02 -6.16
CA ALA A 43 9.47 -1.54 -6.40
C ALA A 43 9.38 -0.01 -6.25
N LEU A 44 9.99 0.55 -5.22
CA LEU A 44 10.06 2.00 -4.98
C LEU A 44 10.80 2.72 -6.12
N LYS A 45 11.88 2.15 -6.64
CA LYS A 45 12.60 2.73 -7.79
C LYS A 45 11.70 2.81 -9.02
N ARG A 46 11.01 1.72 -9.37
CA ARG A 46 10.07 1.68 -10.50
C ARG A 46 8.95 2.71 -10.32
N TYR A 47 8.36 2.77 -9.12
CA TYR A 47 7.34 3.77 -8.78
C TYR A 47 7.86 5.21 -8.94
N ARG A 48 9.07 5.50 -8.42
CA ARG A 48 9.70 6.82 -8.51
C ARG A 48 9.94 7.26 -9.96
N GLU A 49 10.29 6.34 -10.85
CA GLU A 49 10.42 6.66 -12.28
C GLU A 49 9.05 6.88 -12.94
N MET A 50 8.05 6.06 -12.62
CA MET A 50 6.69 6.23 -13.15
C MET A 50 6.09 7.59 -12.79
N ILE A 51 6.25 8.06 -11.54
CA ILE A 51 5.69 9.36 -11.14
C ILE A 51 6.37 10.55 -11.85
N LYS A 52 7.59 10.38 -12.36
CA LYS A 52 8.30 11.38 -13.17
C LYS A 52 7.82 11.41 -14.62
N THR A 53 6.98 10.47 -15.06
CA THR A 53 6.44 10.49 -16.42
C THR A 53 5.42 11.62 -16.59
N LYS A 54 5.38 12.20 -17.80
CA LYS A 54 4.39 13.24 -18.15
C LYS A 54 2.97 12.70 -17.99
N ARG A 55 2.73 11.47 -18.47
CA ARG A 55 1.45 10.76 -18.38
C ARG A 55 0.92 10.68 -16.94
N TRP A 56 1.78 10.32 -15.98
CA TRP A 56 1.38 10.28 -14.57
C TRP A 56 0.96 11.66 -14.06
N ARG A 57 1.81 12.69 -14.29
CA ARG A 57 1.54 14.06 -13.84
C ARG A 57 0.27 14.64 -14.44
N GLU A 58 0.06 14.46 -15.74
CA GLU A 58 -1.16 14.90 -16.44
C GLU A 58 -2.40 14.22 -15.84
N ASN A 59 -2.34 12.91 -15.59
CA ASN A 59 -3.44 12.19 -14.96
C ASN A 59 -3.74 12.72 -13.54
N GLN A 60 -2.72 13.02 -12.72
CA GLN A 60 -2.93 13.61 -11.39
C GLN A 60 -3.51 15.03 -11.48
N ASN A 61 -3.05 15.84 -12.44
CA ASN A 61 -3.57 17.18 -12.66
C ASN A 61 -5.05 17.15 -13.07
N ASN A 62 -5.43 16.21 -13.95
CA ASN A 62 -6.83 16.02 -14.35
C ASN A 62 -7.71 15.67 -13.16
N ILE A 63 -7.27 14.73 -12.30
CA ILE A 63 -7.99 14.41 -11.05
C ILE A 63 -8.11 15.66 -10.19
N SER A 64 -7.01 16.37 -9.93
CA SER A 64 -7.00 17.59 -9.11
C SER A 64 -7.97 18.66 -9.65
N ASN A 65 -8.00 18.87 -10.96
CA ASN A 65 -8.89 19.83 -11.60
C ASN A 65 -10.36 19.46 -11.42
N ILE A 66 -10.73 18.18 -11.58
CA ILE A 66 -12.10 17.74 -11.34
C ILE A 66 -12.50 17.99 -9.87
N TYR A 67 -11.61 17.71 -8.91
CA TYR A 67 -11.87 17.99 -7.50
C TYR A 67 -12.02 19.48 -7.19
N LYS A 68 -11.39 20.37 -7.97
CA LYS A 68 -11.55 21.83 -7.84
C LYS A 68 -12.86 22.35 -8.44
N VAL A 69 -13.28 21.79 -9.58
CA VAL A 69 -14.44 22.27 -10.35
C VAL A 69 -15.74 21.65 -9.81
N GLU A 70 -15.76 20.34 -9.57
CA GLU A 70 -16.96 19.58 -9.24
C GLU A 70 -17.08 19.34 -7.73
N LYS A 71 -17.99 20.07 -7.10
CA LYS A 71 -18.29 19.94 -5.66
C LYS A 71 -19.20 18.76 -5.34
N ASP A 72 -20.02 18.32 -6.31
CA ASP A 72 -20.90 17.16 -6.12
C ASP A 72 -20.10 15.85 -6.17
N ASP A 73 -20.17 15.10 -5.06
CA ASP A 73 -19.39 13.87 -4.89
C ASP A 73 -19.75 12.78 -5.91
N LYS A 74 -21.03 12.65 -6.30
CA LYS A 74 -21.48 11.60 -7.22
C LYS A 74 -20.99 11.90 -8.64
N LYS A 75 -21.12 13.15 -9.09
CA LYS A 75 -20.64 13.60 -10.41
C LYS A 75 -19.12 13.53 -10.49
N ARG A 76 -18.42 14.02 -9.46
CA ARG A 76 -16.96 13.94 -9.36
C ARG A 76 -16.45 12.50 -9.45
N ASN A 77 -17.02 11.58 -8.68
CA ASN A 77 -16.62 10.18 -8.70
C ASN A 77 -16.83 9.53 -10.08
N LYS A 78 -17.91 9.90 -10.78
CA LYS A 78 -18.17 9.42 -12.14
C LYS A 78 -17.11 9.93 -13.13
N LEU A 79 -16.75 11.20 -13.05
CA LEU A 79 -15.74 11.83 -13.93
C LEU A 79 -14.31 11.30 -13.65
N CYS A 80 -13.94 11.15 -12.37
CA CYS A 80 -12.62 10.65 -11.98
C CYS A 80 -12.42 9.15 -12.28
N LYS A 81 -13.49 8.39 -12.53
CA LYS A 81 -13.43 6.93 -12.73
C LYS A 81 -12.42 6.53 -13.81
N LEU A 82 -12.39 7.26 -14.93
CA LEU A 82 -11.45 7.01 -16.02
C LEU A 82 -9.99 7.20 -15.58
N TYR A 83 -9.70 8.32 -14.91
CA TYR A 83 -8.34 8.64 -14.44
C TYR A 83 -7.87 7.71 -13.31
N PHE A 84 -8.78 7.17 -12.50
CA PHE A 84 -8.47 6.12 -11.54
C PHE A 84 -8.14 4.79 -12.23
N ASN A 85 -8.86 4.43 -13.29
CA ASN A 85 -8.52 3.25 -14.08
C ASN A 85 -7.14 3.38 -14.72
N ILE A 86 -6.81 4.55 -15.28
CA ILE A 86 -5.48 4.82 -15.86
C ILE A 86 -4.40 4.73 -14.78
N LYS A 87 -4.64 5.34 -13.59
CA LYS A 87 -3.73 5.23 -12.44
C LYS A 87 -3.50 3.77 -12.04
N ASN A 88 -4.56 2.97 -11.91
CA ASN A 88 -4.48 1.57 -11.51
C ASN A 88 -3.75 0.73 -12.56
N ASN A 89 -3.96 0.99 -13.85
CA ASN A 89 -3.23 0.32 -14.92
C ASN A 89 -1.73 0.66 -14.85
N MET A 90 -1.38 1.94 -14.68
CA MET A 90 0.03 2.35 -14.52
C MET A 90 0.70 1.66 -13.33
N LEU A 91 -0.01 1.54 -12.20
CA LEU A 91 0.50 0.84 -11.01
C LEU A 91 0.69 -0.66 -11.24
N LYS A 92 -0.25 -1.31 -11.95
CA LYS A 92 -0.14 -2.75 -12.30
C LYS A 92 1.04 -3.05 -13.21
N ASN A 93 1.45 -2.11 -14.05
CA ASN A 93 2.60 -2.27 -14.94
C ASN A 93 3.96 -2.06 -14.24
N LEU A 94 3.98 -1.85 -12.91
CA LEU A 94 5.20 -1.73 -12.12
C LEU A 94 5.73 -3.07 -11.59
N ASP A 95 4.90 -4.11 -11.57
CA ASP A 95 5.26 -5.46 -11.12
C ASP A 95 5.99 -6.23 -12.23
#